data_AF-A0A453AA23-F1
#
_entry.id   AF-A0A453AA23-F1
#
_cell.length_a   1.000
_cell.length_b   1.000
_cell.length_c   1.000
_cell.angle_alpha   90.00
_cell.angle_beta   90.00
_cell.angle_gamma   90.00
#
_symmetry.space_group_name_H-M   'P 1'
#
loop_
_entity.id
_entity.type
_entity.pdbx_description
1 polymer ?
#
loop_
_entity_poly.entity_id
_entity_poly.type
_entity_poly.pdbx_seq_one_letter_code
_entity_poly.pdbx_strand_id
1 'polypeptide(L)'
;SGGQSFGCPQNAGAAGTIYDKSLETLKVSNGNFTTHTETPLLGFSVTKLWSNVLVESNAKVLVPLLWSRVQVTGQIRLLTGGSICFGLSENPISEFELVAEELLMSDSVIKVYGAFRMYVKVLLMWDSKIQIDGGGKDVVLASMLEARNLVVLKHGSVISSNAALGVYGQGLLNLSGPGDGIKARQLFLSLFYNIEVGPGSVVQAPLDEDVRSSLDALSICESKTCPSELIAPPDDCHVNSSLSFTIQICRVEDITVGGIVKGSIIHIHRARTVTVTDGGAISASELGCKAGIGRGTFLKYGAGGGAGHGGQGGIGIYNGMTSEGGQRYGSAYLPCELGSGTGSPESGDDSAGGGLIVIGSMKWPLARLLIYGSVSSDGESNRDTIGNSSGSFKGGIGGGSGGTILFFLQGLLVEKNSSLSASGGKGG
;
A
#
# COMPACT_ATOMS: atom_id res chain seq x y z
N SER A 1 4.35 -39.48 -10.14
CA SER A 1 5.45 -38.51 -10.14
C SER A 1 5.22 -37.53 -11.27
N GLY A 2 5.09 -36.24 -10.98
CA GLY A 2 5.26 -35.18 -11.98
C GLY A 2 6.70 -34.69 -11.96
N GLY A 3 7.10 -33.86 -12.93
CA GLY A 3 8.42 -33.23 -12.92
C GLY A 3 9.49 -33.84 -13.83
N GLN A 4 9.14 -34.77 -14.73
CA GLN A 4 10.05 -35.25 -15.77
C GLN A 4 9.38 -35.17 -17.14
N SER A 5 9.86 -34.23 -17.96
CA SER A 5 9.49 -34.11 -19.37
C SER A 5 10.62 -34.63 -20.25
N PHE A 6 10.36 -35.69 -21.01
CA PHE A 6 11.33 -36.21 -21.98
C PHE A 6 11.50 -35.29 -23.20
N GLY A 7 10.48 -34.48 -23.54
CA GLY A 7 10.50 -33.59 -24.70
C GLY A 7 11.09 -32.20 -24.43
N CYS A 8 11.05 -31.73 -23.17
CA CYS A 8 11.53 -30.40 -22.79
C CYS A 8 12.36 -30.47 -21.50
N PRO A 9 13.69 -30.71 -21.57
CA PRO A 9 14.54 -30.86 -20.38
C PRO A 9 14.56 -29.64 -19.45
N GLN A 10 14.30 -28.44 -19.99
CA GLN A 10 14.24 -27.18 -19.24
C GLN A 10 12.88 -26.94 -18.56
N ASN A 11 11.85 -27.73 -18.89
CA ASN A 11 10.52 -27.62 -18.31
C ASN A 11 10.05 -28.99 -17.84
N ALA A 12 10.07 -29.20 -16.52
CA ALA A 12 9.71 -30.45 -15.88
C ALA A 12 8.25 -30.90 -16.08
N GLY A 13 7.42 -30.09 -16.77
CA GLY A 13 6.03 -30.39 -17.08
C GLY A 13 5.10 -30.13 -15.89
N ALA A 14 3.86 -30.61 -15.97
CA ALA A 14 2.89 -30.42 -14.92
C ALA A 14 3.30 -31.17 -13.63
N ALA A 15 3.04 -30.55 -12.49
CA ALA A 15 3.28 -31.14 -11.18
C ALA A 15 2.35 -32.34 -10.94
N GLY A 16 2.86 -33.35 -10.23
CA GLY A 16 2.10 -34.54 -9.89
C GLY A 16 1.15 -34.28 -8.74
N THR A 17 -0.03 -34.90 -8.79
CA THR A 17 -1.06 -34.80 -7.75
C THR A 17 -1.25 -36.15 -7.06
N ILE A 18 -1.36 -36.14 -5.73
CA ILE A 18 -1.66 -37.30 -4.90
C ILE A 18 -2.72 -36.87 -3.89
N TYR A 19 -3.84 -37.60 -3.85
CA TYR A 19 -4.88 -37.38 -2.85
C TYR A 19 -4.84 -38.51 -1.83
N ASP A 20 -4.57 -38.16 -0.57
CA ASP A 20 -4.67 -39.10 0.55
C ASP A 20 -6.11 -39.10 1.08
N LYS A 21 -6.80 -40.23 0.93
CA LYS A 21 -8.20 -40.38 1.36
C LYS A 21 -8.35 -40.44 2.89
N SER A 22 -7.34 -40.93 3.61
CA SER A 22 -7.37 -41.04 5.06
C SER A 22 -7.13 -39.69 5.73
N LEU A 23 -6.24 -38.88 5.16
CA LEU A 23 -5.94 -37.53 5.63
C LEU A 23 -6.77 -36.45 4.93
N GLU A 24 -7.59 -36.83 3.95
CA GLU A 24 -8.37 -35.92 3.09
C GLU A 24 -7.52 -34.77 2.54
N THR A 25 -6.31 -35.10 2.10
CA THR A 25 -5.27 -34.13 1.78
C THR A 25 -4.86 -34.24 0.32
N LEU A 26 -4.96 -33.14 -0.42
CA LEU A 26 -4.39 -33.02 -1.76
C LEU A 26 -2.94 -32.53 -1.66
N LYS A 27 -2.00 -33.33 -2.15
CA LYS A 27 -0.60 -32.97 -2.31
C LYS A 27 -0.28 -32.75 -3.78
N VAL A 28 0.26 -31.59 -4.11
CA VAL A 28 0.78 -31.23 -5.44
C VAL A 28 2.27 -30.96 -5.31
N SER A 29 3.09 -31.73 -6.02
CA SER A 29 4.55 -31.62 -5.93
C SER A 29 5.21 -31.82 -7.28
N ASN A 30 6.26 -31.06 -7.54
CA ASN A 30 7.08 -31.20 -8.74
C ASN A 30 8.47 -31.77 -8.46
N GLY A 31 8.67 -32.40 -7.29
CA GLY A 31 9.94 -33.07 -6.96
C GLY A 31 11.16 -32.13 -6.94
N ASN A 32 10.93 -30.84 -6.69
CA ASN A 32 11.93 -29.77 -6.67
C ASN A 32 12.49 -29.39 -8.05
N PHE A 33 11.92 -29.92 -9.13
CA PHE A 33 12.26 -29.49 -10.49
C PHE A 33 11.54 -28.18 -10.83
N THR A 34 12.22 -27.27 -11.52
CA THR A 34 11.58 -26.03 -12.00
C THR A 34 10.65 -26.32 -13.18
N THR A 35 9.50 -25.66 -13.20
CA THR A 35 8.52 -25.82 -14.27
C THR A 35 7.92 -24.47 -14.68
N HIS A 36 7.55 -24.35 -15.95
CA HIS A 36 6.70 -23.28 -16.46
C HIS A 36 5.25 -23.74 -16.64
N THR A 37 4.99 -25.04 -16.52
CA THR A 37 3.66 -25.62 -16.68
C THR A 37 2.93 -25.60 -15.35
N GLU A 38 1.73 -25.03 -15.36
CA GLU A 38 0.83 -25.03 -14.21
C GLU A 38 -0.09 -26.25 -14.27
N THR A 39 -0.30 -26.90 -13.12
CA THR A 39 -1.27 -27.99 -12.97
C THR A 39 -2.64 -27.38 -12.67
N PRO A 40 -3.62 -27.46 -13.58
CA PRO A 40 -4.94 -26.89 -13.35
C PRO A 40 -5.73 -27.69 -12.31
N LEU A 41 -6.30 -26.99 -11.33
CA LEU A 41 -7.31 -27.52 -10.41
C LEU A 41 -8.67 -26.94 -10.80
N LEU A 42 -9.46 -27.76 -11.49
CA LEU A 42 -10.76 -27.37 -12.06
C LEU A 42 -11.93 -27.51 -11.08
N GLY A 43 -11.70 -28.00 -9.87
CA GLY A 43 -12.77 -28.16 -8.89
C GLY A 43 -12.27 -28.57 -7.53
N PHE A 44 -12.97 -28.08 -6.51
CA PHE A 44 -12.80 -28.49 -5.11
C PHE A 44 -14.07 -29.23 -4.68
N SER A 45 -13.90 -30.27 -3.87
CA SER A 45 -15.03 -31.07 -3.39
C SER A 45 -15.93 -30.24 -2.48
N VAL A 46 -17.19 -30.01 -2.88
CA VAL A 46 -18.18 -29.24 -2.11
C VAL A 46 -19.07 -30.10 -1.19
N THR A 47 -19.10 -31.42 -1.41
CA THR A 47 -19.89 -32.38 -0.62
C THR A 47 -19.12 -32.88 0.60
N LYS A 48 -17.83 -33.19 0.39
CA LYS A 48 -16.89 -33.54 1.45
C LYS A 48 -15.63 -32.71 1.28
N LEU A 49 -15.54 -31.63 2.04
CA LEU A 49 -14.40 -30.72 1.98
C LEU A 49 -13.11 -31.48 2.26
N TRP A 50 -12.04 -31.09 1.57
CA TRP A 50 -10.71 -31.59 1.89
C TRP A 50 -10.24 -31.00 3.21
N SER A 51 -9.45 -31.77 3.96
CA SER A 51 -8.81 -31.28 5.17
C SER A 51 -7.65 -30.36 4.83
N ASN A 52 -6.78 -30.75 3.89
CA ASN A 52 -5.60 -29.94 3.57
C ASN A 52 -5.29 -29.90 2.07
N VAL A 53 -4.63 -28.81 1.66
CA VAL A 53 -4.00 -28.68 0.34
C VAL A 53 -2.55 -28.28 0.55
N LEU A 54 -1.63 -29.07 -0.01
CA LEU A 54 -0.19 -28.85 0.06
C LEU A 54 0.37 -28.68 -1.35
N VAL A 55 0.95 -27.52 -1.63
CA VAL A 55 1.64 -27.21 -2.89
C VAL A 55 3.12 -26.99 -2.57
N GLU A 56 3.98 -27.90 -3.02
CA GLU A 56 5.38 -27.89 -2.60
C GLU A 56 6.39 -28.22 -3.70
N SER A 57 7.66 -27.94 -3.43
CA SER A 57 8.80 -28.39 -4.23
C SER A 57 8.69 -27.95 -5.70
N ASN A 58 8.58 -26.63 -5.91
CA ASN A 58 8.43 -25.96 -7.20
C ASN A 58 7.17 -26.33 -7.99
N ALA A 59 6.15 -26.88 -7.32
CA ALA A 59 4.85 -27.10 -7.94
C ALA A 59 4.13 -25.79 -8.23
N LYS A 60 3.57 -25.67 -9.43
CA LYS A 60 2.72 -24.56 -9.85
C LYS A 60 1.31 -25.06 -10.08
N VAL A 61 0.35 -24.44 -9.42
CA VAL A 61 -1.08 -24.75 -9.49
C VAL A 61 -1.83 -23.58 -10.11
N LEU A 62 -2.75 -23.87 -11.02
CA LEU A 62 -3.65 -22.87 -11.61
C LEU A 62 -5.09 -23.18 -11.21
N VAL A 63 -5.83 -22.17 -10.75
CA VAL A 63 -7.28 -22.20 -10.51
C VAL A 63 -7.93 -21.27 -11.54
N PRO A 64 -8.28 -21.79 -12.73
CA PRO A 64 -8.58 -20.94 -13.88
C PRO A 64 -10.05 -20.49 -13.96
N LEU A 65 -10.97 -21.15 -13.25
CA LEU A 65 -12.39 -20.91 -13.44
C LEU A 65 -12.82 -19.55 -12.86
N LEU A 66 -13.60 -18.82 -13.65
CA LEU A 66 -14.34 -17.64 -13.19
C LEU A 66 -15.16 -18.01 -11.97
N TRP A 67 -15.02 -17.25 -10.88
CA TRP A 67 -15.74 -17.49 -9.62
C TRP A 67 -15.44 -18.87 -9.03
N SER A 68 -14.18 -19.08 -8.67
CA SER A 68 -13.76 -20.29 -7.96
C SER A 68 -13.69 -20.07 -6.46
N ARG A 69 -14.25 -21.02 -5.71
CA ARG A 69 -14.02 -21.15 -4.28
C ARG A 69 -13.08 -22.32 -3.99
N VAL A 70 -11.97 -22.01 -3.34
CA VAL A 70 -11.03 -22.97 -2.75
C VAL A 70 -11.32 -23.05 -1.26
N GLN A 71 -11.96 -24.13 -0.82
CA GLN A 71 -12.35 -24.30 0.57
C GLN A 71 -11.78 -25.61 1.13
N VAL A 72 -11.09 -25.50 2.26
CA VAL A 72 -10.60 -26.63 3.06
C VAL A 72 -10.99 -26.46 4.53
N THR A 73 -11.08 -27.55 5.29
CA THR A 73 -11.41 -27.51 6.72
C THR A 73 -10.21 -27.30 7.62
N GLY A 74 -8.99 -27.54 7.13
CA GLY A 74 -7.74 -27.37 7.86
C GLY A 74 -6.82 -26.37 7.15
N GLN A 75 -5.72 -26.86 6.60
CA GLN A 75 -4.60 -26.03 6.19
C GLN A 75 -4.42 -25.96 4.67
N ILE A 76 -4.12 -24.76 4.17
CA ILE A 76 -3.48 -24.58 2.86
C ILE A 76 -2.02 -24.23 3.10
N ARG A 77 -1.12 -25.03 2.53
CA ARG A 77 0.33 -24.89 2.71
C ARG A 77 1.02 -24.74 1.37
N LEU A 78 1.77 -23.65 1.21
CA LEU A 78 2.65 -23.44 0.06
C LEU A 78 4.09 -23.39 0.56
N LEU A 79 4.92 -24.32 0.08
CA LEU A 79 6.28 -24.53 0.58
C LEU A 79 7.28 -24.65 -0.58
N THR A 80 8.52 -24.24 -0.39
CA THR A 80 9.67 -24.61 -1.24
C THR A 80 9.43 -24.33 -2.73
N GLY A 81 9.24 -23.06 -3.08
CA GLY A 81 8.94 -22.58 -4.42
C GLY A 81 7.53 -22.91 -4.93
N GLY A 82 6.66 -23.43 -4.07
CA GLY A 82 5.26 -23.72 -4.42
C GLY A 82 4.49 -22.45 -4.80
N SER A 83 3.63 -22.53 -5.82
CA SER A 83 2.80 -21.39 -6.21
C SER A 83 1.37 -21.77 -6.57
N ILE A 84 0.42 -20.93 -6.17
CA ILE A 84 -0.98 -21.00 -6.62
C ILE A 84 -1.30 -19.72 -7.40
N CYS A 85 -1.80 -19.91 -8.62
CA CYS A 85 -2.27 -18.85 -9.49
C CYS A 85 -3.79 -18.91 -9.59
N PHE A 86 -4.47 -17.80 -9.32
CA PHE A 86 -5.91 -17.65 -9.46
C PHE A 86 -6.21 -16.78 -10.68
N GLY A 87 -7.01 -17.31 -11.60
CA GLY A 87 -7.37 -16.62 -12.83
C GLY A 87 -6.24 -16.57 -13.85
N LEU A 88 -6.49 -15.81 -14.91
CA LEU A 88 -5.60 -15.67 -16.06
C LEU A 88 -5.20 -14.21 -16.22
N SER A 89 -3.93 -13.95 -16.51
CA SER A 89 -3.39 -12.58 -16.64
C SER A 89 -4.05 -11.76 -17.74
N GLU A 90 -4.56 -12.42 -18.79
CA GLU A 90 -5.23 -11.75 -19.89
C GLU A 90 -6.65 -11.26 -19.52
N ASN A 91 -7.25 -11.81 -18.46
CA ASN A 91 -8.64 -11.56 -18.07
C ASN A 91 -8.82 -11.41 -16.55
N PRO A 92 -8.32 -10.32 -15.92
CA PRO A 92 -8.40 -10.08 -14.48
C PRO A 92 -9.79 -9.55 -14.04
N ILE A 93 -10.87 -10.21 -14.47
CA ILE A 93 -12.26 -9.81 -14.21
C ILE A 93 -12.98 -10.73 -13.21
N SER A 94 -12.29 -11.77 -12.74
CA SER A 94 -12.89 -12.81 -11.90
C SER A 94 -12.79 -12.46 -10.42
N GLU A 95 -13.67 -13.04 -9.61
CA GLU A 95 -13.55 -13.06 -8.15
C GLU A 95 -13.17 -14.47 -7.69
N PHE A 96 -12.24 -14.57 -6.74
CA PHE A 96 -11.75 -15.83 -6.21
C PHE A 96 -11.87 -15.85 -4.71
N GLU A 97 -12.35 -16.96 -4.17
CA GLU A 97 -12.49 -17.14 -2.73
C GLU A 97 -11.55 -18.23 -2.22
N LEU A 98 -10.80 -17.94 -1.16
CA LEU A 98 -9.96 -18.89 -0.43
C LEU A 98 -10.45 -18.95 1.02
N VAL A 99 -10.86 -20.13 1.46
CA VAL A 99 -11.37 -20.38 2.82
C VAL A 99 -10.60 -21.54 3.44
N ALA A 100 -9.93 -21.28 4.56
CA ALA A 100 -9.15 -22.28 5.30
C ALA A 100 -9.11 -21.94 6.80
N GLU A 101 -8.71 -22.87 7.66
CA GLU A 101 -8.34 -22.49 9.03
C GLU A 101 -6.99 -21.77 9.03
N GLU A 102 -6.01 -22.30 8.32
CA GLU A 102 -4.66 -21.75 8.30
C GLU A 102 -4.12 -21.68 6.86
N LEU A 103 -3.54 -20.53 6.51
CA LEU A 103 -2.74 -20.35 5.30
C LEU A 103 -1.29 -20.17 5.71
N LEU A 104 -0.46 -21.16 5.37
CA LEU A 104 0.97 -21.19 5.70
C LEU A 104 1.79 -21.09 4.42
N MET A 105 2.66 -20.09 4.34
CA MET A 105 3.47 -19.80 3.17
C MET A 105 4.94 -19.71 3.56
N SER A 106 5.80 -20.47 2.88
CA SER A 106 7.25 -20.45 3.08
C SER A 106 7.96 -20.57 1.73
N ASP A 107 8.74 -19.55 1.34
CA ASP A 107 9.38 -19.48 0.02
C ASP A 107 8.37 -19.79 -1.09
N SER A 108 7.31 -18.98 -1.18
CA SER A 108 6.15 -19.32 -2.00
C SER A 108 5.40 -18.10 -2.52
N VAL A 109 4.58 -18.31 -3.55
CA VAL A 109 3.85 -17.23 -4.21
C VAL A 109 2.39 -17.58 -4.45
N ILE A 110 1.49 -16.72 -4.01
CA ILE A 110 0.10 -16.67 -4.51
C ILE A 110 0.01 -15.53 -5.51
N LYS A 111 -0.48 -15.81 -6.71
CA LYS A 111 -0.80 -14.80 -7.72
C LYS A 111 -2.30 -14.79 -7.97
N VAL A 112 -2.88 -13.62 -8.10
CA VAL A 112 -4.32 -13.46 -8.37
C VAL A 112 -4.52 -12.46 -9.49
N TYR A 113 -5.31 -12.84 -10.48
CA TYR A 113 -5.75 -11.99 -11.58
C TYR A 113 -7.27 -11.77 -11.46
N GLY A 114 -7.65 -10.71 -10.73
CA GLY A 114 -9.02 -10.37 -10.37
C GLY A 114 -9.17 -10.00 -8.88
N ALA A 115 -10.39 -10.09 -8.35
CA ALA A 115 -10.68 -9.88 -6.94
C ALA A 115 -10.28 -11.11 -6.11
N PHE A 116 -9.66 -10.89 -4.96
CA PHE A 116 -9.32 -11.95 -4.02
C PHE A 116 -10.07 -11.78 -2.70
N ARG A 117 -10.85 -12.79 -2.32
CA ARG A 117 -11.54 -12.89 -1.02
C ARG A 117 -10.91 -14.02 -0.23
N MET A 118 -10.14 -13.68 0.80
CA MET A 118 -9.50 -14.66 1.66
C MET A 118 -10.17 -14.63 3.04
N TYR A 119 -10.54 -15.80 3.55
CA TYR A 119 -11.10 -15.98 4.88
C TYR A 119 -10.33 -17.07 5.62
N VAL A 120 -9.46 -16.68 6.54
CA VAL A 120 -8.63 -17.59 7.34
C VAL A 120 -8.73 -17.29 8.83
N LYS A 121 -8.35 -18.25 9.69
CA LYS A 121 -8.10 -17.92 11.11
C LYS A 121 -6.69 -17.38 11.29
N VAL A 122 -5.71 -17.99 10.62
CA VAL A 122 -4.29 -17.65 10.73
C VAL A 122 -3.66 -17.54 9.35
N LEU A 123 -2.90 -16.46 9.10
CA LEU A 123 -2.03 -16.27 7.96
C LEU A 123 -0.58 -16.14 8.45
N LEU A 124 0.29 -17.08 8.08
CA LEU A 124 1.73 -17.00 8.35
C LEU A 124 2.50 -17.02 7.04
N MET A 125 3.32 -16.00 6.83
CA MET A 125 4.17 -15.85 5.65
C MET A 125 5.63 -15.75 6.05
N TRP A 126 6.47 -16.56 5.40
CA TRP A 126 7.92 -16.52 5.51
C TRP A 126 8.52 -16.47 4.12
N ASP A 127 9.30 -15.42 3.81
CA ASP A 127 9.89 -15.20 2.48
C ASP A 127 8.90 -15.44 1.32
N SER A 128 7.68 -14.93 1.46
CA SER A 128 6.56 -15.31 0.60
C SER A 128 5.81 -14.10 0.09
N LYS A 129 5.12 -14.26 -1.05
CA LYS A 129 4.43 -13.16 -1.73
C LYS A 129 3.00 -13.50 -2.06
N ILE A 130 2.08 -12.58 -1.74
CA ILE A 130 0.71 -12.57 -2.29
C ILE A 130 0.62 -11.38 -3.23
N GLN A 131 0.44 -11.65 -4.52
CA GLN A 131 0.42 -10.63 -5.57
C GLN A 131 -0.96 -10.61 -6.23
N ILE A 132 -1.68 -9.50 -6.07
CA ILE A 132 -3.03 -9.32 -6.58
C ILE A 132 -2.99 -8.27 -7.69
N ASP A 133 -3.34 -8.71 -8.89
CA ASP A 133 -3.67 -7.86 -10.02
C ASP A 133 -5.19 -7.77 -10.10
N GLY A 134 -5.76 -6.72 -9.50
CA GLY A 134 -7.21 -6.47 -9.46
C GLY A 134 -7.77 -5.93 -10.79
N GLY A 135 -6.98 -5.87 -11.85
CA GLY A 135 -7.42 -5.42 -13.17
C GLY A 135 -6.90 -4.04 -13.59
N GLY A 136 -7.34 -3.63 -14.79
CA GLY A 136 -6.82 -2.47 -15.51
C GLY A 136 -7.76 -1.25 -15.54
N LYS A 137 -7.64 -0.42 -16.57
CA LYS A 137 -8.34 0.88 -16.68
C LYS A 137 -9.87 0.79 -16.74
N ASP A 138 -10.42 -0.31 -17.25
CA ASP A 138 -11.86 -0.45 -17.50
C ASP A 138 -12.62 -1.07 -16.32
N VAL A 139 -11.99 -1.98 -15.57
CA VAL A 139 -12.54 -2.63 -14.37
C VAL A 139 -11.42 -2.83 -13.36
N VAL A 140 -11.55 -2.20 -12.18
CA VAL A 140 -10.66 -2.39 -11.03
C VAL A 140 -11.48 -3.04 -9.92
N LEU A 141 -11.10 -4.24 -9.52
CA LEU A 141 -11.79 -5.00 -8.48
C LEU A 141 -11.07 -4.89 -7.14
N ALA A 142 -11.85 -4.60 -6.10
CA ALA A 142 -11.38 -4.57 -4.72
C ALA A 142 -11.16 -5.98 -4.17
N SER A 143 -10.10 -6.17 -3.39
CA SER A 143 -9.79 -7.43 -2.70
C SER A 143 -9.93 -7.29 -1.19
N MET A 144 -10.22 -8.40 -0.51
CA MET A 144 -10.44 -8.47 0.93
C MET A 144 -9.77 -9.70 1.52
N LEU A 145 -8.89 -9.47 2.50
CA LEU A 145 -8.21 -10.49 3.28
C LEU A 145 -8.69 -10.42 4.72
N GLU A 146 -9.41 -11.44 5.17
CA GLU A 146 -9.89 -11.56 6.55
C GLU A 146 -9.15 -12.68 7.28
N ALA A 147 -8.52 -12.33 8.40
CA ALA A 147 -7.80 -13.25 9.26
C ALA A 147 -8.28 -13.10 10.71
N ARG A 148 -9.05 -14.06 11.21
CA ARG A 148 -9.76 -13.91 12.49
C ARG A 148 -8.84 -13.77 13.70
N ASN A 149 -7.67 -14.41 13.71
CA ASN A 149 -6.80 -14.43 14.88
C ASN A 149 -5.46 -13.72 14.63
N LEU A 150 -4.74 -14.12 13.58
CA LEU A 150 -3.34 -13.74 13.45
C LEU A 150 -2.91 -13.60 11.99
N VAL A 151 -2.22 -12.49 11.69
CA VAL A 151 -1.48 -12.28 10.44
C VAL A 151 -0.04 -11.96 10.80
N VAL A 152 0.90 -12.78 10.32
CA VAL A 152 2.34 -12.54 10.51
C VAL A 152 3.07 -12.63 9.18
N LEU A 153 3.79 -11.55 8.85
CA LEU A 153 4.74 -11.50 7.75
C LEU A 153 6.15 -11.51 8.33
N LYS A 154 7.01 -12.40 7.81
CA LYS A 154 8.41 -12.52 8.18
C LYS A 154 9.33 -12.65 6.97
N HIS A 155 10.56 -12.19 7.15
CA HIS A 155 11.69 -12.45 6.26
C HIS A 155 11.47 -11.96 4.83
N GLY A 156 11.00 -10.72 4.66
CA GLY A 156 10.79 -10.13 3.33
C GLY A 156 9.44 -10.51 2.70
N SER A 157 8.46 -10.91 3.52
CA SER A 157 7.15 -11.33 3.01
C SER A 157 6.30 -10.13 2.61
N VAL A 158 5.67 -10.20 1.43
CA VAL A 158 4.93 -9.06 0.88
C VAL A 158 3.54 -9.44 0.40
N ILE A 159 2.54 -8.66 0.81
CA ILE A 159 1.20 -8.66 0.20
C ILE A 159 1.08 -7.39 -0.64
N SER A 160 0.85 -7.51 -1.93
CA SER A 160 0.77 -6.38 -2.86
C SER A 160 -0.48 -6.42 -3.74
N SER A 161 -1.14 -5.29 -3.92
CA SER A 161 -2.29 -5.13 -4.84
C SER A 161 -2.19 -3.85 -5.68
N ASN A 162 -2.41 -3.93 -6.99
CA ASN A 162 -2.54 -2.73 -7.84
C ASN A 162 -3.93 -2.05 -7.72
N ALA A 163 -4.84 -2.63 -6.94
CA ALA A 163 -6.19 -2.16 -6.68
C ALA A 163 -6.40 -1.86 -5.19
N ALA A 164 -7.65 -1.62 -4.79
CA ALA A 164 -8.02 -1.45 -3.40
C ALA A 164 -7.91 -2.80 -2.64
N LEU A 165 -7.28 -2.78 -1.47
CA LEU A 165 -7.05 -3.93 -0.62
C LEU A 165 -7.53 -3.65 0.79
N GLY A 166 -8.47 -4.45 1.28
CA GLY A 166 -8.84 -4.49 2.69
C GLY A 166 -8.17 -5.65 3.40
N VAL A 167 -7.54 -5.39 4.54
CA VAL A 167 -7.03 -6.40 5.45
C VAL A 167 -7.76 -6.24 6.78
N TYR A 168 -8.48 -7.28 7.18
CA TYR A 168 -9.33 -7.31 8.36
C TYR A 168 -8.91 -8.45 9.26
N GLY A 169 -9.01 -8.25 10.57
CA GLY A 169 -8.80 -9.33 11.53
C GLY A 169 -9.33 -8.98 12.90
N GLN A 170 -9.29 -9.88 13.88
CA GLN A 170 -9.76 -9.60 15.25
C GLN A 170 -8.67 -9.73 16.31
N GLY A 171 -7.46 -10.14 15.92
CA GLY A 171 -6.31 -10.27 16.82
C GLY A 171 -5.14 -9.40 16.37
N LEU A 172 -4.03 -10.02 16.01
CA LEU A 172 -2.76 -9.33 15.74
C LEU A 172 -2.43 -9.31 14.23
N LEU A 173 -2.06 -8.12 13.73
CA LEU A 173 -1.34 -7.94 12.48
C LEU A 173 0.11 -7.57 12.79
N ASN A 174 1.08 -8.40 12.44
CA ASN A 174 2.49 -8.19 12.73
C ASN A 174 3.37 -8.34 11.48
N LEU A 175 4.01 -7.24 11.08
CA LEU A 175 5.07 -7.23 10.07
C LEU A 175 6.40 -7.21 10.81
N SER A 176 7.05 -8.36 10.93
CA SER A 176 8.02 -8.60 12.00
C SER A 176 9.42 -8.05 11.74
N GLY A 177 9.81 -7.79 10.49
CA GLY A 177 11.16 -7.35 10.20
C GLY A 177 11.42 -6.84 8.77
N PRO A 178 12.69 -6.60 8.44
CA PRO A 178 13.09 -5.92 7.22
C PRO A 178 12.54 -6.57 5.95
N GLY A 179 11.96 -5.73 5.09
CA GLY A 179 11.39 -6.16 3.81
C GLY A 179 9.97 -6.70 3.89
N ASP A 180 9.42 -6.92 5.09
CA ASP A 180 8.02 -7.28 5.24
C ASP A 180 7.13 -6.11 4.82
N GLY A 181 6.05 -6.37 4.07
CA GLY A 181 5.21 -5.27 3.63
C GLY A 181 3.80 -5.61 3.19
N ILE A 182 2.91 -4.63 3.38
CA ILE A 182 1.57 -4.63 2.80
C ILE A 182 1.46 -3.37 1.96
N LYS A 183 1.30 -3.55 0.65
CA LYS A 183 1.29 -2.46 -0.31
C LYS A 183 0.05 -2.52 -1.20
N ALA A 184 -0.64 -1.41 -1.39
CA ALA A 184 -1.79 -1.38 -2.28
C ALA A 184 -1.97 -0.02 -2.96
N ARG A 185 -2.79 0.06 -4.00
CA ARG A 185 -3.23 1.36 -4.53
C ARG A 185 -4.06 2.13 -3.50
N GLN A 186 -4.96 1.42 -2.80
CA GLN A 186 -5.66 1.90 -1.61
C GLN A 186 -5.66 0.78 -0.58
N LEU A 187 -5.39 1.11 0.68
CA LEU A 187 -5.23 0.15 1.76
C LEU A 187 -6.14 0.47 2.94
N PHE A 188 -6.92 -0.54 3.35
CA PHE A 188 -7.82 -0.44 4.50
C PHE A 188 -7.41 -1.50 5.52
N LEU A 189 -7.02 -1.09 6.72
CA LEU A 189 -6.69 -1.97 7.83
C LEU A 189 -7.73 -1.79 8.93
N SER A 190 -8.43 -2.86 9.33
CA SER A 190 -9.51 -2.71 10.30
C SER A 190 -9.74 -3.93 11.18
N LEU A 191 -10.40 -3.69 12.31
CA LEU A 191 -10.88 -4.67 13.30
C LEU A 191 -9.82 -5.36 14.16
N PHE A 192 -8.52 -5.15 13.88
CA PHE A 192 -7.44 -5.76 14.65
C PHE A 192 -7.42 -5.26 16.09
N TYR A 193 -7.06 -6.13 17.03
CA TYR A 193 -6.72 -5.67 18.38
C TYR A 193 -5.43 -4.85 18.33
N ASN A 194 -4.37 -5.42 17.73
CA ASN A 194 -3.06 -4.77 17.61
C ASN A 194 -2.57 -4.78 16.16
N ILE A 195 -1.99 -3.66 15.74
CA ILE A 195 -1.18 -3.57 14.51
C ILE A 195 0.26 -3.22 14.89
N GLU A 196 1.19 -4.07 14.49
CA GLU A 196 2.63 -3.90 14.70
C GLU A 196 3.34 -3.83 13.34
N VAL A 197 3.83 -2.65 13.00
CA VAL A 197 4.73 -2.44 11.86
C VAL A 197 6.15 -2.42 12.40
N GLY A 198 6.83 -3.55 12.38
CA GLY A 198 8.17 -3.71 12.93
C GLY A 198 9.27 -2.97 12.15
N PRO A 199 10.48 -2.83 12.72
CA PRO A 199 11.59 -2.14 12.07
C PRO A 199 11.95 -2.72 10.70
N GLY A 200 12.09 -1.84 9.70
CA GLY A 200 12.36 -2.22 8.31
C GLY A 200 11.15 -2.76 7.54
N SER A 201 9.98 -2.89 8.18
CA SER A 201 8.71 -3.23 7.54
C SER A 201 8.04 -2.00 6.94
N VAL A 202 7.15 -2.21 5.97
CA VAL A 202 6.44 -1.12 5.29
C VAL A 202 4.94 -1.39 5.08
N VAL A 203 4.12 -0.45 5.50
CA VAL A 203 2.70 -0.36 5.12
C VAL A 203 2.58 0.84 4.18
N GLN A 204 2.20 0.59 2.92
CA GLN A 204 2.29 1.63 1.89
C GLN A 204 1.07 1.68 0.98
N ALA A 205 0.59 2.89 0.73
CA ALA A 205 -0.29 3.18 -0.39
C ALA A 205 -0.17 4.65 -0.81
N PRO A 206 -0.01 4.95 -2.11
CA PRO A 206 -0.16 4.03 -3.24
C PRO A 206 1.02 3.05 -3.44
N LEU A 207 0.78 1.98 -4.23
CA LEU A 207 1.74 0.92 -4.52
C LEU A 207 3.00 1.45 -5.23
N ASP A 208 2.81 2.35 -6.19
CA ASP A 208 3.87 3.04 -6.93
C ASP A 208 3.98 4.50 -6.46
N GLU A 209 5.20 5.04 -6.38
CA GLU A 209 5.42 6.47 -6.05
C GLU A 209 5.11 7.37 -7.26
N ASP A 210 5.13 6.81 -8.46
CA ASP A 210 4.88 7.48 -9.73
C ASP A 210 3.40 7.52 -10.12
N VAL A 211 2.46 7.49 -9.16
CA VAL A 211 1.01 7.56 -9.50
C VAL A 211 0.70 8.88 -10.18
N ARG A 212 0.81 8.84 -11.51
CA ARG A 212 0.20 9.74 -12.46
C ARG A 212 -1.29 9.74 -12.16
N SER A 213 -1.77 10.88 -11.69
CA SER A 213 -3.09 11.41 -11.99
C SER A 213 -4.15 10.32 -12.19
N SER A 214 -4.58 9.65 -11.12
CA SER A 214 -5.99 9.27 -11.14
C SER A 214 -6.78 10.58 -11.23
N LEU A 215 -7.80 10.62 -12.07
CA LEU A 215 -8.71 11.78 -12.18
C LEU A 215 -9.25 12.16 -10.79
N ASP A 216 -9.34 11.19 -9.87
CA ASP A 216 -9.74 11.35 -8.47
C ASP A 216 -8.71 12.10 -7.60
N ALA A 217 -7.41 11.97 -7.87
CA ALA A 217 -6.39 12.74 -7.15
C ALA A 217 -6.36 14.20 -7.62
N LEU A 218 -6.56 14.43 -8.93
CA LEU A 218 -6.62 15.77 -9.51
C LEU A 218 -7.79 16.60 -8.95
N SER A 219 -8.96 15.99 -8.75
CA SER A 219 -10.13 16.69 -8.20
C SER A 219 -9.94 17.17 -6.75
N ILE A 220 -9.15 16.44 -5.94
CA ILE A 220 -8.80 16.86 -4.57
C ILE A 220 -7.77 17.99 -4.59
N CYS A 221 -6.77 17.88 -5.47
CA CYS A 221 -5.69 18.87 -5.60
C CYS A 221 -6.19 20.26 -6.00
N GLU A 222 -7.37 20.35 -6.61
CA GLU A 222 -8.03 21.59 -7.02
C GLU A 222 -9.18 22.00 -6.08
N SER A 223 -9.51 21.17 -5.09
CA SER A 223 -10.58 21.45 -4.12
C SER A 223 -10.08 22.26 -2.93
N LYS A 224 -10.85 23.30 -2.55
CA LYS A 224 -10.68 24.04 -1.28
C LYS A 224 -11.59 23.50 -0.16
N THR A 225 -12.41 22.51 -0.48
CA THR A 225 -13.42 22.00 0.44
C THR A 225 -12.90 20.74 1.11
N CYS A 226 -12.93 20.74 2.44
CA CYS A 226 -12.57 19.60 3.26
C CYS A 226 -13.55 18.43 3.06
N PRO A 227 -13.09 17.23 2.70
CA PRO A 227 -13.92 16.03 2.75
C PRO A 227 -14.50 15.82 4.16
N SER A 228 -15.82 15.72 4.26
CA SER A 228 -16.52 15.57 5.54
C SER A 228 -16.12 14.31 6.29
N GLU A 229 -15.70 13.28 5.57
CA GLU A 229 -15.33 11.96 6.06
C GLU A 229 -13.98 11.94 6.77
N LEU A 230 -13.13 12.95 6.54
CA LEU A 230 -11.91 13.15 7.34
C LEU A 230 -12.25 13.59 8.77
N ILE A 231 -13.33 14.34 8.93
CA ILE A 231 -13.76 14.95 10.20
C ILE A 231 -14.75 14.05 10.94
N ALA A 232 -15.70 13.50 10.19
CA ALA A 232 -16.75 12.61 10.64
C ALA A 232 -16.69 11.29 9.82
N PRO A 233 -15.68 10.44 10.07
CA PRO A 233 -15.55 9.17 9.37
C PRO A 233 -16.73 8.23 9.64
N PRO A 234 -16.96 7.26 8.75
CA PRO A 234 -17.87 6.15 9.02
C PRO A 234 -17.42 5.35 10.24
N ASP A 235 -18.32 4.53 10.78
CA ASP A 235 -18.01 3.65 11.91
C ASP A 235 -16.97 2.57 11.56
N ASP A 236 -16.91 2.16 10.30
CA ASP A 236 -16.05 1.10 9.76
C ASP A 236 -15.31 1.56 8.49
N CYS A 237 -14.06 1.14 8.34
CA CYS A 237 -13.27 1.29 7.13
C CYS A 237 -13.67 0.19 6.14
N HIS A 238 -14.15 0.57 4.96
CA HIS A 238 -14.56 -0.39 3.94
C HIS A 238 -13.89 -0.09 2.61
N VAL A 239 -13.51 -1.17 1.91
CA VAL A 239 -12.78 -1.12 0.62
C VAL A 239 -13.59 -0.44 -0.51
N ASN A 240 -14.91 -0.28 -0.34
CA ASN A 240 -15.82 0.27 -1.34
C ASN A 240 -16.28 1.70 -1.01
N SER A 241 -15.56 2.41 -0.14
CA SER A 241 -15.86 3.82 0.12
C SER A 241 -15.41 4.67 -1.07
N SER A 242 -16.24 5.61 -1.53
CA SER A 242 -15.91 6.60 -2.57
C SER A 242 -14.85 7.63 -2.13
N LEU A 243 -14.01 7.26 -1.17
CA LEU A 243 -13.08 8.13 -0.48
C LEU A 243 -11.72 8.01 -1.14
N SER A 244 -11.08 9.15 -1.30
CA SER A 244 -9.79 9.26 -1.96
C SER A 244 -8.61 8.86 -1.06
N PHE A 245 -8.86 8.14 0.04
CA PHE A 245 -7.82 7.75 0.97
C PHE A 245 -6.88 6.75 0.33
N THR A 246 -5.58 6.91 0.57
CA THR A 246 -4.62 5.89 0.20
C THR A 246 -4.43 4.89 1.33
N ILE A 247 -4.43 5.34 2.59
CA ILE A 247 -4.40 4.47 3.77
C ILE A 247 -5.51 4.86 4.75
N GLN A 248 -6.33 3.89 5.15
CA GLN A 248 -7.26 4.03 6.26
C GLN A 248 -7.02 2.93 7.29
N ILE A 249 -6.84 3.32 8.56
CA ILE A 249 -6.73 2.39 9.69
C ILE A 249 -7.82 2.74 10.69
N CYS A 250 -8.67 1.77 11.05
CA CYS A 250 -9.67 2.01 12.08
C CYS A 250 -10.10 0.79 12.85
N ARG A 251 -10.81 1.03 13.96
CA ARG A 251 -11.24 -0.02 14.89
C ARG A 251 -10.08 -0.90 15.31
N VAL A 252 -9.02 -0.24 15.74
CA VAL A 252 -7.81 -0.87 16.25
C VAL A 252 -7.56 -0.39 17.66
N GLU A 253 -7.29 -1.28 18.61
CA GLU A 253 -7.01 -0.84 19.98
C GLU A 253 -5.67 -0.10 20.00
N ASP A 254 -4.57 -0.78 19.66
CA ASP A 254 -3.23 -0.22 19.70
C ASP A 254 -2.48 -0.39 18.37
N ILE A 255 -1.87 0.71 17.89
CA ILE A 255 -1.04 0.75 16.69
C ILE A 255 0.39 1.10 17.10
N THR A 256 1.34 0.23 16.76
CA THR A 256 2.77 0.45 16.99
C THR A 256 3.53 0.47 15.67
N VAL A 257 4.22 1.59 15.41
CA VAL A 257 4.97 1.83 14.17
C VAL A 257 6.45 1.97 14.51
N GLY A 258 7.22 0.91 14.28
CA GLY A 258 8.69 0.92 14.27
C GLY A 258 9.31 0.81 12.89
N GLY A 259 8.53 0.44 11.87
CA GLY A 259 8.87 0.55 10.45
C GLY A 259 8.28 1.82 9.85
N ILE A 260 7.75 1.73 8.62
CA ILE A 260 7.23 2.89 7.90
C ILE A 260 5.76 2.67 7.52
N VAL A 261 4.90 3.63 7.87
CA VAL A 261 3.56 3.79 7.29
C VAL A 261 3.63 4.96 6.32
N LYS A 262 3.51 4.70 5.01
CA LYS A 262 3.71 5.70 3.95
C LYS A 262 2.48 5.85 3.06
N GLY A 263 1.95 7.06 2.93
CA GLY A 263 0.88 7.31 1.97
C GLY A 263 0.44 8.75 1.78
N SER A 264 -0.23 9.04 0.66
CA SER A 264 -0.69 10.38 0.30
C SER A 264 -1.76 10.93 1.23
N ILE A 265 -2.79 10.13 1.55
CA ILE A 265 -3.81 10.48 2.54
C ILE A 265 -3.92 9.33 3.53
N ILE A 266 -3.41 9.55 4.74
CA ILE A 266 -3.39 8.59 5.85
C ILE A 266 -4.45 9.03 6.85
N HIS A 267 -5.46 8.19 7.08
CA HIS A 267 -6.47 8.44 8.11
C HIS A 267 -6.51 7.30 9.13
N ILE A 268 -6.13 7.60 10.36
CA ILE A 268 -6.24 6.69 11.50
C ILE A 268 -7.39 7.20 12.37
N HIS A 269 -8.45 6.43 12.57
CA HIS A 269 -9.56 6.85 13.44
C HIS A 269 -10.13 5.67 14.23
N ARG A 270 -10.90 5.97 15.28
CA ARG A 270 -11.47 4.92 16.17
C ARG A 270 -10.38 3.94 16.63
N ALA A 271 -9.24 4.51 17.01
CA ALA A 271 -8.16 3.81 17.67
C ALA A 271 -7.93 4.37 19.07
N ARG A 272 -7.31 3.59 19.96
CA ARG A 272 -7.03 4.04 21.33
C ARG A 272 -5.67 4.70 21.43
N THR A 273 -4.64 4.00 20.98
CA THR A 273 -3.25 4.46 21.08
C THR A 273 -2.53 4.31 19.75
N VAL A 274 -1.76 5.33 19.38
CA VAL A 274 -0.79 5.24 18.28
C VAL A 274 0.57 5.57 18.85
N THR A 275 1.52 4.65 18.68
CA THR A 275 2.91 4.81 19.11
C THR A 275 3.84 4.70 17.91
N VAL A 276 4.56 5.77 17.62
CA VAL A 276 5.65 5.77 16.64
C VAL A 276 6.95 5.59 17.41
N THR A 277 7.56 4.42 17.34
CA THR A 277 8.78 4.11 18.11
C THR A 277 10.01 4.81 17.51
N ASP A 278 11.13 4.77 18.21
CA ASP A 278 12.41 5.19 17.65
C ASP A 278 12.72 4.42 16.35
N GLY A 279 13.19 5.13 15.32
CA GLY A 279 13.37 4.62 13.96
C GLY A 279 12.07 4.40 13.14
N GLY A 280 10.90 4.49 13.76
CA GLY A 280 9.61 4.38 13.10
C GLY A 280 9.16 5.69 12.45
N ALA A 281 8.36 5.60 11.38
CA ALA A 281 7.87 6.76 10.64
C ALA A 281 6.42 6.61 10.16
N ILE A 282 5.60 7.65 10.33
CA ILE A 282 4.36 7.86 9.58
C ILE A 282 4.59 9.02 8.62
N SER A 283 4.65 8.76 7.32
CA SER A 283 5.04 9.76 6.33
C SER A 283 4.04 9.88 5.19
N ALA A 284 3.61 11.12 4.96
CA ALA A 284 2.93 11.57 3.76
C ALA A 284 3.80 12.55 2.95
N SER A 285 5.10 12.63 3.27
CA SER A 285 6.03 13.54 2.58
C SER A 285 6.18 13.16 1.11
N GLU A 286 6.28 14.17 0.24
CA GLU A 286 6.48 14.01 -1.22
C GLU A 286 5.34 13.26 -1.93
N LEU A 287 4.19 13.09 -1.27
CA LEU A 287 3.04 12.31 -1.75
C LEU A 287 1.76 13.14 -1.91
N GLY A 288 1.88 14.46 -1.85
CA GLY A 288 0.82 15.40 -2.15
C GLY A 288 0.64 15.64 -3.64
N CYS A 289 0.11 16.79 -3.97
CA CYS A 289 -0.19 17.14 -5.35
C CYS A 289 1.06 17.58 -6.10
N LYS A 290 1.28 17.06 -7.31
CA LYS A 290 2.31 17.58 -8.25
C LYS A 290 1.87 18.90 -8.91
N ALA A 291 0.57 19.08 -9.07
CA ALA A 291 -0.07 20.33 -9.50
C ALA A 291 -1.27 20.60 -8.60
N GLY A 292 -1.54 21.85 -8.23
CA GLY A 292 -2.63 22.20 -7.32
C GLY A 292 -2.87 23.70 -7.23
N ILE A 293 -3.75 24.11 -6.31
CA ILE A 293 -4.18 25.51 -6.13
C ILE A 293 -2.99 26.46 -5.90
N GLY A 294 -2.03 26.05 -5.07
CA GLY A 294 -0.84 26.84 -4.76
C GLY A 294 0.35 26.44 -5.61
N ARG A 295 0.13 25.97 -6.85
CA ARG A 295 1.23 25.55 -7.73
C ARG A 295 2.22 26.69 -7.98
N GLY A 296 3.50 26.39 -7.83
CA GLY A 296 4.60 27.30 -8.17
C GLY A 296 4.72 27.49 -9.69
N THR A 297 5.12 28.68 -10.12
CA THR A 297 5.33 28.94 -11.56
C THR A 297 6.72 28.46 -11.99
N PHE A 298 6.84 28.04 -13.25
CA PHE A 298 8.12 27.65 -13.83
C PHE A 298 8.31 28.30 -15.19
N LEU A 299 9.40 29.04 -15.36
CA LEU A 299 9.81 29.59 -16.64
C LEU A 299 10.71 28.58 -17.37
N LYS A 300 10.44 28.35 -18.66
CA LYS A 300 11.10 27.34 -19.52
C LYS A 300 12.64 27.36 -19.49
N TYR A 301 13.24 28.49 -19.11
CA TYR A 301 14.69 28.70 -19.05
C TYR A 301 15.28 28.64 -17.63
N GLY A 302 14.53 28.19 -16.62
CA GLY A 302 15.08 27.70 -15.35
C GLY A 302 14.80 28.50 -14.07
N ALA A 303 13.95 29.53 -14.10
CA ALA A 303 13.48 30.16 -12.85
C ALA A 303 12.20 29.45 -12.38
N GLY A 304 12.27 28.73 -11.26
CA GLY A 304 11.14 28.02 -10.65
C GLY A 304 10.72 28.60 -9.32
N GLY A 305 9.49 29.12 -9.23
CA GLY A 305 8.86 29.51 -7.97
C GLY A 305 8.44 28.28 -7.16
N GLY A 306 8.59 28.36 -5.84
CA GLY A 306 8.11 27.33 -4.91
C GLY A 306 6.59 27.33 -4.82
N ALA A 307 6.01 26.20 -4.43
CA ALA A 307 4.58 26.10 -4.21
C ALA A 307 4.16 26.75 -2.87
N GLY A 308 2.92 27.22 -2.79
CA GLY A 308 2.29 27.74 -1.58
C GLY A 308 1.39 26.69 -0.90
N HIS A 309 1.25 26.75 0.42
CA HIS A 309 0.22 26.09 1.24
C HIS A 309 0.35 26.63 2.68
N GLY A 310 -0.72 27.12 3.30
CA GLY A 310 -0.67 27.88 4.55
C GLY A 310 0.02 29.26 4.45
N GLY A 311 0.68 29.55 3.33
CA GLY A 311 1.42 30.77 3.03
C GLY A 311 1.76 30.88 1.53
N GLN A 312 2.34 32.01 1.13
CA GLN A 312 2.78 32.25 -0.25
C GLN A 312 4.07 31.46 -0.52
N GLY A 313 4.16 30.83 -1.70
CA GLY A 313 5.37 30.16 -2.15
C GLY A 313 6.54 31.14 -2.36
N GLY A 314 7.77 30.63 -2.26
CA GLY A 314 8.98 31.42 -2.50
C GLY A 314 9.18 31.79 -3.97
N ILE A 315 9.82 32.93 -4.21
CA ILE A 315 10.19 33.41 -5.56
C ILE A 315 11.47 32.71 -6.01
N GLY A 316 11.50 32.23 -7.26
CA GLY A 316 12.68 31.67 -7.90
C GLY A 316 13.39 32.69 -8.80
N ILE A 317 14.71 32.79 -8.73
CA ILE A 317 15.51 33.72 -9.54
C ILE A 317 16.62 32.94 -10.25
N TYR A 318 16.66 33.03 -11.58
CA TYR A 318 17.70 32.39 -12.38
C TYR A 318 18.08 33.25 -13.59
N ASN A 319 19.39 33.52 -13.78
CA ASN A 319 19.90 34.36 -14.88
C ASN A 319 19.14 35.69 -15.08
N GLY A 320 18.75 36.35 -13.98
CA GLY A 320 17.98 37.60 -14.01
C GLY A 320 16.49 37.45 -14.31
N MET A 321 16.01 36.25 -14.67
CA MET A 321 14.58 35.94 -14.74
C MET A 321 14.03 35.67 -13.34
N THR A 322 12.83 36.16 -13.07
CA THR A 322 12.13 35.98 -11.80
C THR A 322 10.84 35.21 -12.03
N SER A 323 10.59 34.19 -11.22
CA SER A 323 9.37 33.36 -11.25
C SER A 323 8.66 33.45 -9.91
N GLU A 324 7.40 33.86 -9.94
CA GLU A 324 6.58 34.03 -8.74
C GLU A 324 6.26 32.69 -8.07
N GLY A 325 6.21 32.70 -6.74
CA GLY A 325 5.76 31.56 -5.97
C GLY A 325 4.26 31.31 -6.12
N GLY A 326 3.84 30.10 -5.78
CA GLY A 326 2.44 29.69 -5.79
C GLY A 326 1.60 30.45 -4.76
N GLN A 327 0.32 30.63 -5.07
CA GLN A 327 -0.63 31.35 -4.21
C GLN A 327 -0.84 30.65 -2.86
N ARG A 328 -1.08 31.44 -1.81
CA ARG A 328 -1.54 30.90 -0.52
C ARG A 328 -2.94 30.29 -0.61
N TYR A 329 -3.13 29.13 0.02
CA TYR A 329 -4.42 28.49 0.26
C TYR A 329 -4.34 27.65 1.54
N GLY A 330 -5.46 27.06 1.95
CA GLY A 330 -5.59 26.31 3.20
C GLY A 330 -6.28 27.13 4.30
N SER A 331 -6.76 26.43 5.32
CA SER A 331 -7.41 27.03 6.49
C SER A 331 -6.54 26.89 7.74
N ALA A 332 -6.35 27.99 8.47
CA ALA A 332 -5.64 27.96 9.76
C ALA A 332 -6.46 27.27 10.88
N TYR A 333 -7.79 27.17 10.71
CA TYR A 333 -8.68 26.58 11.71
C TYR A 333 -8.96 25.10 11.46
N LEU A 334 -8.93 24.67 10.20
CA LEU A 334 -9.22 23.30 9.79
C LEU A 334 -8.46 22.99 8.49
N PRO A 335 -7.14 22.78 8.55
CA PRO A 335 -6.37 22.39 7.39
C PRO A 335 -6.70 20.93 7.05
N CYS A 336 -6.96 20.65 5.78
CA CYS A 336 -7.19 19.29 5.28
C CYS A 336 -6.91 19.17 3.77
N GLU A 337 -6.27 20.17 3.20
CA GLU A 337 -5.85 20.18 1.83
C GLU A 337 -4.48 19.49 1.70
N LEU A 338 -4.25 18.87 0.55
CA LEU A 338 -2.93 18.37 0.17
C LEU A 338 -2.01 19.56 -0.17
N GLY A 339 -0.71 19.40 0.06
CA GLY A 339 0.31 20.32 -0.42
C GLY A 339 0.37 20.34 -1.94
N SER A 340 0.77 21.47 -2.51
CA SER A 340 0.89 21.71 -3.95
C SER A 340 2.33 21.55 -4.42
N GLY A 341 2.47 21.15 -5.68
CA GLY A 341 3.74 20.98 -6.34
C GLY A 341 4.13 22.15 -7.24
N THR A 342 5.23 22.00 -7.97
CA THR A 342 5.73 22.98 -8.93
C THR A 342 6.37 22.27 -10.13
N GLY A 343 6.70 23.01 -11.18
CA GLY A 343 7.16 22.49 -12.47
C GLY A 343 6.10 22.57 -13.57
N SER A 344 6.40 22.02 -14.74
CA SER A 344 5.49 21.97 -15.90
C SER A 344 5.33 20.54 -16.42
N PRO A 345 4.09 20.08 -16.74
CA PRO A 345 3.87 18.78 -17.36
C PRO A 345 4.69 18.58 -18.63
N GLU A 346 4.98 19.67 -19.35
CA GLU A 346 5.73 19.65 -20.62
C GLU A 346 7.25 19.48 -20.42
N SER A 347 7.80 19.78 -19.24
CA SER A 347 9.24 19.74 -18.99
C SER A 347 9.73 18.44 -18.37
N GLY A 348 8.85 17.58 -17.85
CA GLY A 348 9.21 16.35 -17.14
C GLY A 348 9.83 16.56 -15.74
N ASP A 349 10.21 17.80 -15.42
CA ASP A 349 10.69 18.22 -14.10
C ASP A 349 9.50 18.76 -13.28
N ASP A 350 9.01 17.97 -12.31
CA ASP A 350 8.02 18.38 -11.31
C ASP A 350 8.45 18.01 -9.88
N SER A 351 7.92 18.73 -8.89
CA SER A 351 8.06 18.38 -7.49
C SER A 351 6.68 18.28 -6.85
N ALA A 352 6.47 17.28 -6.01
CA ALA A 352 5.22 17.04 -5.31
C ALA A 352 5.14 17.84 -4.00
N GLY A 353 3.93 18.29 -3.63
CA GLY A 353 3.68 18.77 -2.27
C GLY A 353 3.66 17.64 -1.25
N GLY A 354 3.48 17.99 0.03
CA GLY A 354 3.23 17.01 1.10
C GLY A 354 1.78 16.51 1.10
N GLY A 355 1.54 15.32 1.61
CA GLY A 355 0.23 14.70 1.69
C GLY A 355 -0.62 15.16 2.89
N LEU A 356 -1.56 14.33 3.32
CA LEU A 356 -2.47 14.60 4.42
C LEU A 356 -2.42 13.45 5.43
N ILE A 357 -2.14 13.78 6.68
CA ILE A 357 -2.22 12.83 7.80
C ILE A 357 -3.32 13.29 8.74
N VAL A 358 -4.28 12.42 9.02
CA VAL A 358 -5.34 12.65 9.99
C VAL A 358 -5.33 11.54 11.04
N ILE A 359 -5.21 11.90 12.31
CA ILE A 359 -5.23 10.95 13.43
C ILE A 359 -6.35 11.33 14.40
N GLY A 360 -7.27 10.39 14.63
CA GLY A 360 -8.52 10.57 15.35
C GLY A 360 -9.66 11.13 14.48
N SER A 361 -10.78 11.42 15.12
CA SER A 361 -11.87 12.19 14.53
C SER A 361 -12.65 12.97 15.59
N MET A 362 -13.58 13.84 15.19
CA MET A 362 -14.44 14.55 16.13
C MET A 362 -15.29 13.60 16.99
N LYS A 363 -15.76 12.49 16.39
CA LYS A 363 -16.59 11.48 17.07
C LYS A 363 -15.74 10.54 17.93
N TRP A 364 -14.51 10.23 17.50
CA TRP A 364 -13.60 9.33 18.19
C TRP A 364 -12.19 9.93 18.27
N PRO A 365 -11.96 10.88 19.19
CA PRO A 365 -10.63 11.39 19.43
C PRO A 365 -9.74 10.27 19.96
N LEU A 366 -8.49 10.20 19.47
CA LEU A 366 -7.51 9.23 19.94
C LEU A 366 -7.16 9.53 21.40
N ALA A 367 -7.03 8.50 22.24
CA ALA A 367 -6.68 8.74 23.64
C ALA A 367 -5.24 9.26 23.77
N ARG A 368 -4.27 8.62 23.09
CA ARG A 368 -2.85 8.98 23.19
C ARG A 368 -2.10 8.77 21.87
N LEU A 369 -1.43 9.82 21.41
CA LEU A 369 -0.42 9.75 20.35
C LEU A 369 0.96 9.91 20.99
N LEU A 370 1.83 8.92 20.84
CA LEU A 370 3.20 8.91 21.37
C LEU A 370 4.20 8.88 20.21
N ILE A 371 4.97 9.95 20.05
CA ILE A 371 5.92 10.10 18.95
C ILE A 371 7.34 10.07 19.52
N TYR A 372 8.03 8.95 19.31
CA TYR A 372 9.46 8.77 19.56
C TYR A 372 10.27 8.81 18.26
N GLY A 373 9.66 8.41 17.14
CA GLY A 373 10.22 8.49 15.78
C GLY A 373 9.79 9.75 15.03
N SER A 374 9.30 9.58 13.79
CA SER A 374 8.91 10.69 12.92
C SER A 374 7.45 10.63 12.43
N VAL A 375 6.81 11.79 12.37
CA VAL A 375 5.55 12.00 11.65
C VAL A 375 5.73 13.19 10.71
N SER A 376 5.65 12.97 9.40
CA SER A 376 6.01 13.99 8.41
C SER A 376 5.05 14.08 7.23
N SER A 377 4.76 15.30 6.81
CA SER A 377 4.03 15.59 5.56
C SER A 377 4.74 16.72 4.82
N ASP A 378 6.01 16.52 4.52
CA ASP A 378 6.86 17.55 3.91
C ASP A 378 6.72 17.59 2.39
N GLY A 379 6.93 18.76 1.80
CA GLY A 379 7.01 18.93 0.34
C GLY A 379 8.33 18.42 -0.23
N GLU A 380 8.31 17.99 -1.48
CA GLU A 380 9.49 17.51 -2.18
C GLU A 380 10.48 18.64 -2.43
N SER A 381 11.74 18.38 -2.12
CA SER A 381 12.85 19.28 -2.47
C SER A 381 13.42 18.90 -3.83
N ASN A 382 13.75 19.90 -4.65
CA ASN A 382 14.44 19.67 -5.90
C ASN A 382 15.80 19.01 -5.60
N ARG A 383 16.00 17.79 -6.10
CA ARG A 383 17.28 17.08 -5.98
C ARG A 383 18.21 17.62 -7.06
N ASP A 384 19.41 18.01 -6.65
CA ASP A 384 20.49 18.67 -7.43
C ASP A 384 20.37 18.65 -8.97
N THR A 385 20.60 19.83 -9.55
CA THR A 385 20.68 20.09 -11.01
C THR A 385 21.41 18.99 -11.76
N ILE A 386 20.67 18.20 -12.56
CA ILE A 386 21.28 17.31 -13.55
C ILE A 386 21.99 18.20 -14.57
N GLY A 387 23.31 18.31 -14.43
CA GLY A 387 24.16 18.92 -15.44
C GLY A 387 23.99 18.16 -16.75
N ASN A 388 23.32 18.76 -17.72
CA ASN A 388 23.30 18.21 -19.07
C ASN A 388 24.74 18.12 -19.59
N SER A 389 25.06 17.03 -20.28
CA SER A 389 26.34 16.78 -20.97
C SER A 389 26.72 17.82 -22.03
N SER A 390 25.91 18.86 -22.22
CA SER A 390 26.09 19.96 -23.18
C SER A 390 26.59 21.27 -22.57
N GLY A 391 26.87 21.36 -21.27
CA GLY A 391 27.45 22.55 -20.63
C GLY A 391 26.52 23.78 -20.54
N SER A 392 25.24 23.63 -20.89
CA SER A 392 24.21 24.65 -20.67
C SER A 392 23.53 24.40 -19.32
N PHE A 393 23.73 25.30 -18.36
CA PHE A 393 23.01 25.28 -17.09
C PHE A 393 21.53 25.63 -17.34
N LYS A 394 20.64 24.66 -17.16
CA LYS A 394 19.20 24.89 -17.01
C LYS A 394 18.96 25.13 -15.52
N GLY A 395 18.31 26.23 -15.15
CA GLY A 395 17.97 26.49 -13.74
C GLY A 395 16.97 25.47 -13.19
N GLY A 396 16.78 25.47 -11.86
CA GLY A 396 16.01 24.45 -11.14
C GLY A 396 14.49 24.71 -11.09
N ILE A 397 13.75 23.66 -10.71
CA ILE A 397 12.35 23.79 -10.30
C ILE A 397 12.27 24.26 -8.84
N GLY A 398 11.12 24.83 -8.48
CA GLY A 398 10.84 25.16 -7.08
C GLY A 398 10.65 23.91 -6.22
N GLY A 399 10.63 24.09 -4.90
CA GLY A 399 10.21 23.05 -3.97
C GLY A 399 8.68 22.94 -3.87
N GLY A 400 8.18 21.74 -3.61
CA GLY A 400 6.78 21.51 -3.28
C GLY A 400 6.43 22.10 -1.91
N SER A 401 5.17 22.45 -1.68
CA SER A 401 4.73 22.97 -0.38
C SER A 401 4.49 21.84 0.61
N GLY A 402 4.61 22.14 1.90
CA GLY A 402 4.26 21.18 2.96
C GLY A 402 2.79 20.78 2.87
N GLY A 403 2.49 19.59 3.35
CA GLY A 403 1.14 19.05 3.41
C GLY A 403 0.42 19.46 4.70
N THR A 404 -0.53 18.62 5.10
CA THR A 404 -1.35 18.84 6.29
C THR A 404 -1.20 17.68 7.29
N ILE A 405 -1.16 18.03 8.57
CA ILE A 405 -1.29 17.08 9.68
C ILE A 405 -2.42 17.57 10.60
N LEU A 406 -3.48 16.78 10.75
CA LEU A 406 -4.66 17.10 11.56
C LEU A 406 -4.87 16.06 12.66
N PHE A 407 -5.01 16.53 13.89
CA PHE A 407 -5.05 15.70 15.09
C PHE A 407 -6.32 15.94 15.90
N PHE A 408 -7.04 14.87 16.20
CA PHE A 408 -8.14 14.83 17.17
C PHE A 408 -7.70 13.91 18.31
N LEU A 409 -7.06 14.48 19.33
CA LEU A 409 -6.37 13.74 20.38
C LEU A 409 -6.81 14.22 21.77
N GLN A 410 -6.75 13.33 22.77
CA GLN A 410 -6.84 13.67 24.19
C GLN A 410 -5.45 13.92 24.80
N GLY A 411 -4.41 13.26 24.28
CA GLY A 411 -3.04 13.42 24.74
C GLY A 411 -2.03 13.23 23.61
N LEU A 412 -0.99 14.08 23.61
CA LEU A 412 0.12 14.05 22.68
C LEU A 412 1.44 14.07 23.47
N LEU A 413 2.32 13.11 23.19
CA LEU A 413 3.71 13.12 23.64
C LEU A 413 4.61 13.15 22.40
N VAL A 414 5.53 14.10 22.37
CA VAL A 414 6.59 14.21 21.35
C VAL A 414 7.90 14.20 22.11
N GLU A 415 8.64 13.10 22.01
CA GLU A 415 9.85 12.85 22.80
C GLU A 415 11.05 13.65 22.26
N LYS A 416 12.08 13.85 23.09
CA LYS A 416 13.33 14.46 22.63
C LYS A 416 13.95 13.62 21.50
N ASN A 417 14.36 14.28 20.42
CA ASN A 417 14.89 13.70 19.16
C ASN A 417 13.85 13.06 18.22
N SER A 418 12.56 13.11 18.55
CA SER A 418 11.49 12.80 17.60
C SER A 418 11.24 13.98 16.64
N SER A 419 10.52 13.73 15.54
CA SER A 419 10.15 14.78 14.58
C SER A 419 8.67 14.79 14.24
N LEU A 420 8.11 16.01 14.17
CA LEU A 420 6.78 16.29 13.67
C LEU A 420 6.92 17.45 12.67
N SER A 421 6.71 17.21 11.37
CA SER A 421 6.99 18.20 10.32
C SER A 421 5.95 18.22 9.21
N ALA A 422 5.65 19.41 8.71
CA ALA A 422 4.86 19.66 7.51
C ALA A 422 5.48 20.84 6.74
N SER A 423 6.78 20.74 6.48
CA SER A 423 7.62 21.79 5.93
C SER A 423 7.56 21.80 4.40
N GLY A 424 7.76 22.97 3.79
CA GLY A 424 7.99 23.08 2.35
C GLY A 424 9.34 22.51 1.94
N GLY A 425 9.41 21.99 0.73
CA GLY A 425 10.65 21.55 0.09
C GLY A 425 11.52 22.73 -0.36
N LYS A 426 12.80 22.45 -0.56
CA LYS A 426 13.77 23.43 -1.08
C LYS A 426 13.73 23.46 -2.61
N GLY A 427 13.71 24.65 -3.19
CA GLY A 427 13.92 24.86 -4.63
C GLY A 427 15.41 24.86 -4.99
N GLY A 428 15.69 24.74 -6.29
CA GLY A 428 17.06 24.78 -6.84
C GLY A 428 17.45 26.10 -7.49
#